data_AF-A0A183JAM2-F1
#
_entry.id   AF-A0A183JAM2-F1
#
_cell.length_a   1.000
_cell.length_b   1.000
_cell.length_c   1.000
_cell.angle_alpha   90.00
_cell.angle_beta   90.00
_cell.angle_gamma   90.00
#
_symmetry.space_group_name_H-M   'P 1'
#
loop_
_entity.id
_entity.type
_entity.pdbx_description
1 polymer ?
#
loop_
_entity_poly.entity_id
_entity_poly.type
_entity_poly.pdbx_seq_one_letter_code
_entity_poly.pdbx_strand_id
1 'polypeptide(L)'
;MQSVLRYLALPSEDTERTVSVETKTVLQEAGLLHKSADGLAITSYGFQFLLMDYAKQIWSYLVHYLEYMEKKSSSPEEAISFLLASVFCSLDKAYTTEMLSSASLNFLQHLRGIGLVYQRKRKAGWFCFTALTAILSNFTMSLSHKPKGFLIVETNFRLYAFTGE
;
A
#
# COMPACT_ATOMS: atom_id res chain seq x y z
N MET A 1 -3.52 3.73 -2.98
CA MET A 1 -3.60 2.28 -3.20
C MET A 1 -4.02 1.95 -4.62
N GLN A 2 -5.10 2.53 -5.15
CA GLN A 2 -5.52 2.30 -6.54
C GLN A 2 -4.43 2.60 -7.60
N SER A 3 -3.64 3.67 -7.41
CA SER A 3 -2.47 3.97 -8.26
C SER A 3 -1.38 2.89 -8.19
N VAL A 4 -1.11 2.39 -6.98
CA VAL A 4 -0.14 1.30 -6.73
C VAL A 4 -0.58 0.01 -7.42
N LEU A 5 -1.86 -0.36 -7.28
CA LEU A 5 -2.42 -1.55 -7.93
C LEU A 5 -2.41 -1.44 -9.46
N ARG A 6 -2.73 -0.25 -10.01
CA ARG A 6 -2.66 0.01 -11.46
C ARG A 6 -1.22 -0.12 -11.99
N TYR A 7 -0.26 0.43 -11.26
CA TYR A 7 1.15 0.30 -11.60
C TYR A 7 1.64 -1.15 -11.52
N LEU A 8 1.21 -1.90 -10.49
CA LEU A 8 1.55 -3.32 -10.33
C LEU A 8 0.99 -4.17 -11.50
N ALA A 9 -0.26 -3.92 -11.90
CA ALA A 9 -0.91 -4.67 -12.97
C ALA A 9 -0.35 -4.34 -14.37
N LEU A 10 -0.04 -3.07 -14.62
CA LEU A 10 0.43 -2.57 -15.92
C LEU A 10 1.52 -1.51 -15.73
N PRO A 11 2.77 -1.93 -15.48
CA PRO A 11 3.91 -1.02 -15.41
C PRO A 11 4.08 -0.29 -16.74
N SER A 12 3.89 1.03 -16.74
CA SER A 12 3.90 1.89 -17.93
C SER A 12 4.36 3.30 -17.54
N GLU A 13 4.87 4.09 -18.50
CA GLU A 13 5.36 5.45 -18.21
C GLU A 13 4.30 6.34 -17.54
N ASP A 14 3.02 6.16 -17.87
CA ASP A 14 1.92 6.91 -17.28
C ASP A 14 1.66 6.52 -15.82
N THR A 15 1.62 5.21 -15.52
CA THR A 15 1.42 4.73 -14.16
C THR A 15 2.64 5.02 -13.28
N GLU A 16 3.83 5.03 -13.88
CA GLU A 16 5.09 5.36 -13.22
C GLU A 16 5.14 6.77 -12.63
N ARG A 17 4.43 7.74 -13.23
CA ARG A 17 4.37 9.13 -12.72
C ARG A 17 3.46 9.25 -11.50
N THR A 18 2.55 8.29 -11.30
CA THR A 18 1.55 8.34 -10.22
C THR A 18 2.02 7.70 -8.92
N VAL A 19 3.13 6.96 -8.96
CA VAL A 19 3.64 6.16 -7.83
C VAL A 19 5.04 6.66 -7.43
N SER A 20 5.30 6.76 -6.13
CA SER A 20 6.60 7.23 -5.63
C SER A 20 7.71 6.22 -5.93
N VAL A 21 8.95 6.71 -6.03
CA VAL A 21 10.13 5.86 -6.24
C VAL A 21 10.26 4.80 -5.14
N GLU A 22 9.99 5.18 -3.89
CA GLU A 22 10.00 4.28 -2.73
C GLU A 22 8.98 3.14 -2.88
N THR A 23 7.76 3.43 -3.35
CA THR A 23 6.78 2.39 -3.60
C THR A 23 7.23 1.45 -4.71
N LYS A 24 7.85 1.97 -5.78
CA LYS A 24 8.41 1.13 -6.85
C LYS A 24 9.48 0.18 -6.33
N THR A 25 10.41 0.66 -5.48
CA THR A 25 11.46 -0.18 -4.89
C THR A 25 10.87 -1.22 -3.96
N VAL A 26 9.89 -0.86 -3.14
CA VAL A 26 9.19 -1.81 -2.24
C VAL A 26 8.52 -2.92 -3.04
N LEU A 27 7.81 -2.61 -4.14
CA LEU A 27 7.17 -3.63 -4.98
C LEU A 27 8.18 -4.58 -5.64
N GLN A 28 9.36 -4.08 -6.02
CA GLN A 28 10.43 -4.89 -6.60
C GLN A 28 11.10 -5.78 -5.54
N GLU A 29 11.44 -5.23 -4.38
CA GLU A 29 12.08 -5.97 -3.29
C GLU A 29 11.14 -6.99 -2.64
N ALA A 30 9.85 -6.70 -2.60
CA ALA A 30 8.81 -7.64 -2.17
C ALA A 30 8.58 -8.79 -3.18
N GLY A 31 9.26 -8.76 -4.33
CA GLY A 31 9.09 -9.75 -5.39
C GLY A 31 7.71 -9.70 -6.06
N LEU A 32 6.97 -8.60 -5.93
CA LEU A 32 5.68 -8.39 -6.62
C LEU A 32 5.90 -8.01 -8.09
N LEU A 33 7.01 -7.32 -8.37
CA LEU A 33 7.48 -6.97 -9.70
C LEU A 33 8.90 -7.49 -9.92
N HIS A 34 9.18 -7.96 -11.12
CA HIS A 34 10.49 -8.41 -11.56
C HIS A 34 10.90 -7.67 -12.84
N LYS A 35 12.20 -7.41 -13.00
CA LYS A 35 12.76 -6.83 -14.22
C LYS A 35 13.01 -7.94 -15.25
N SER A 36 12.18 -7.97 -16.29
CA SER A 36 12.34 -8.82 -17.47
C SER A 36 13.13 -8.10 -18.57
N ALA A 37 13.52 -8.83 -19.61
CA ALA A 37 14.18 -8.27 -20.80
C ALA A 37 13.30 -7.21 -21.51
N ASP A 38 11.98 -7.39 -21.49
CA ASP A 38 11.01 -6.48 -22.12
C ASP A 38 10.49 -5.37 -21.19
N GLY A 39 11.09 -5.22 -20.00
CA GLY A 39 10.69 -4.23 -19.00
C GLY A 39 10.20 -4.85 -17.68
N LEU A 40 9.40 -4.11 -16.91
CA LEU A 40 8.89 -4.61 -15.64
C LEU A 40 7.71 -5.56 -15.86
N ALA A 41 7.78 -6.75 -15.26
CA ALA A 41 6.73 -7.76 -15.32
C ALA A 41 6.25 -8.13 -13.91
N ILE A 42 4.96 -8.37 -13.77
CA ILE A 42 4.34 -8.87 -12.53
C ILE A 42 4.72 -10.34 -12.32
N THR A 43 4.99 -10.71 -11.07
CA THR A 43 5.32 -12.10 -10.71
C THR A 43 4.06 -12.88 -10.35
N SER A 44 4.17 -14.20 -10.21
CA SER A 44 3.07 -15.03 -9.68
C SER A 44 2.64 -14.57 -8.27
N TYR A 45 3.58 -14.10 -7.45
CA TYR A 45 3.26 -13.52 -6.14
C TYR A 45 2.55 -12.16 -6.27
N GLY A 46 2.98 -11.32 -7.22
CA GLY A 46 2.31 -10.08 -7.58
C GLY A 46 0.86 -10.30 -8.03
N PHE A 47 0.61 -11.34 -8.83
CA PHE A 47 -0.75 -11.71 -9.19
C PHE A 47 -1.55 -12.13 -7.97
N GLN A 48 -1.04 -13.04 -7.14
CA GLN A 48 -1.72 -13.44 -5.90
C GLN A 48 -2.09 -12.23 -5.04
N PHE A 49 -1.21 -11.25 -4.92
CA PHE A 49 -1.47 -9.99 -4.23
C PHE A 49 -2.65 -9.21 -4.86
N LEU A 50 -2.72 -9.09 -6.19
CA LEU A 50 -3.86 -8.45 -6.88
C LEU A 50 -5.18 -9.18 -6.63
N LEU A 51 -5.15 -10.49 -6.41
CA LEU A 51 -6.34 -11.31 -6.11
C LEU A 51 -6.78 -11.22 -4.64
N MET A 52 -5.96 -10.67 -3.75
CA MET A 52 -6.32 -10.53 -2.33
C MET A 52 -7.47 -9.53 -2.15
N ASP A 53 -8.22 -9.67 -1.06
CA ASP A 53 -9.15 -8.64 -0.64
C ASP A 53 -8.40 -7.34 -0.29
N TYR A 54 -9.10 -6.23 -0.43
CA TYR A 54 -8.50 -4.91 -0.31
C TYR A 54 -7.85 -4.67 1.08
N ALA A 55 -8.39 -5.28 2.14
CA ALA A 55 -7.82 -5.20 3.46
C ALA A 55 -6.48 -5.94 3.54
N LYS A 56 -6.43 -7.19 3.05
CA LYS A 56 -5.17 -7.96 2.96
C LYS A 56 -4.14 -7.28 2.07
N GLN A 57 -4.54 -6.65 0.96
CA GLN A 57 -3.61 -5.91 0.09
C GLN A 57 -2.93 -4.76 0.84
N ILE A 58 -3.68 -3.96 1.60
CA ILE A 58 -3.11 -2.86 2.38
C ILE A 58 -2.18 -3.39 3.46
N TRP A 59 -2.62 -4.39 4.23
CA TRP A 59 -1.79 -4.98 5.29
C TRP A 59 -0.51 -5.62 4.76
N SER A 60 -0.61 -6.44 3.71
CA SER A 60 0.55 -7.06 3.08
C SER A 60 1.51 -6.00 2.54
N TYR A 61 0.99 -4.94 1.93
CA TYR A 61 1.83 -3.84 1.45
C TYR A 61 2.55 -3.10 2.59
N LEU A 62 1.86 -2.84 3.72
CA LEU A 62 2.46 -2.20 4.89
C LEU A 62 3.58 -3.07 5.49
N VAL A 63 3.38 -4.39 5.56
CA VAL A 63 4.43 -5.33 6.02
C VAL A 63 5.66 -5.26 5.09
N HIS A 64 5.46 -5.34 3.78
CA HIS A 64 6.55 -5.20 2.80
C HIS A 64 7.28 -3.85 2.93
N TYR A 65 6.56 -2.79 3.26
CA TYR A 65 7.17 -1.48 3.51
C TYR A 65 7.99 -1.44 4.79
N LEU A 66 7.53 -2.08 5.87
CA LEU A 66 8.29 -2.18 7.13
C LEU A 66 9.58 -3.00 6.95
N GLU A 67 9.52 -4.12 6.23
CA GLU A 67 10.71 -4.92 5.88
C GLU A 67 11.70 -4.10 5.02
N TYR A 68 11.19 -3.30 4.08
CA TYR A 68 12.02 -2.37 3.32
C TYR A 68 12.70 -1.31 4.21
N MET A 69 11.97 -0.75 5.19
CA MET A 69 12.55 0.19 6.15
C MET A 69 13.66 -0.43 6.99
N GLU A 70 13.45 -1.65 7.47
CA GLU A 70 14.41 -2.40 8.27
C GLU A 70 15.72 -2.65 7.48
N LYS A 71 15.62 -3.07 6.21
CA LYS A 71 16.77 -3.24 5.32
C LYS A 71 17.56 -1.94 5.09
N LYS A 72 16.88 -0.80 5.09
CA LYS A 72 17.49 0.53 4.93
C LYS A 72 18.01 1.13 6.24
N SER A 73 17.97 0.36 7.34
CA SER A 73 18.31 0.84 8.69
C SER A 73 17.52 2.09 9.11
N SER A 74 16.31 2.24 8.58
CA SER A 74 15.32 3.21 9.09
C SER A 74 14.60 2.59 10.28
N SER A 75 14.03 3.38 11.20
CA SER A 75 13.36 2.87 12.40
C SER A 75 11.95 2.30 12.10
N PRO A 76 11.76 0.98 11.89
CA PRO A 76 10.42 0.40 11.72
C PRO A 76 9.58 0.54 13.00
N GLU A 77 10.22 0.68 14.16
CA GLU A 77 9.55 0.77 15.47
C GLU A 77 8.66 2.02 15.54
N GLU A 78 9.12 3.13 14.98
CA GLU A 78 8.35 4.38 14.92
C GLU A 78 7.16 4.26 13.97
N ALA A 79 7.35 3.59 12.82
CA ALA A 79 6.26 3.33 11.88
C ALA A 79 5.19 2.41 12.48
N ILE A 80 5.60 1.35 13.19
CA ILE A 80 4.70 0.45 13.92
C ILE A 80 3.96 1.21 15.02
N SER A 81 4.67 2.03 15.81
CA SER A 81 4.07 2.87 16.85
C SER A 81 3.04 3.84 16.26
N PHE A 82 3.33 4.42 15.10
CA PHE A 82 2.39 5.28 14.37
C PHE A 82 1.15 4.50 13.89
N LEU A 83 1.33 3.30 13.32
CA LEU A 83 0.22 2.44 12.90
C LEU A 83 -0.68 2.08 14.09
N LEU A 84 -0.10 1.69 15.22
CA LEU A 84 -0.84 1.39 16.45
C LEU A 84 -1.58 2.62 16.97
N ALA A 85 -0.94 3.80 16.99
CA ALA A 85 -1.59 5.05 17.38
C ALA A 85 -2.77 5.40 16.45
N SER A 86 -2.65 5.09 15.15
CA SER A 86 -3.72 5.37 14.17
C SER A 86 -5.01 4.62 14.45
N VAL A 87 -4.94 3.47 15.13
CA VAL A 87 -6.12 2.67 15.52
C VAL A 87 -7.00 3.41 16.54
N PHE A 88 -6.39 4.26 17.37
CA PHE A 88 -7.10 5.06 18.38
C PHE A 88 -7.57 6.42 17.86
N CYS A 89 -7.29 6.74 16.59
CA CYS A 89 -7.62 8.02 16.00
C CYS A 89 -9.00 8.00 15.33
N SER A 90 -9.68 9.14 15.38
CA SER A 90 -11.01 9.33 14.78
C SER A 90 -10.86 9.91 13.37
N LEU A 91 -11.67 9.43 12.42
CA LEU A 91 -11.64 9.86 11.01
C LEU A 91 -12.12 11.30 10.77
N ASP A 92 -12.84 11.86 11.74
CA ASP A 92 -13.44 13.20 11.72
C ASP A 92 -12.50 14.29 12.26
N LYS A 93 -11.29 13.93 12.73
CA LYS A 93 -10.35 14.85 13.36
C LYS A 93 -9.13 15.14 12.50
N ALA A 94 -8.63 16.36 12.62
CA ALA A 94 -7.33 16.75 12.11
C ALA A 94 -6.27 16.64 13.22
N TYR A 95 -5.09 16.14 12.85
CA TYR A 95 -3.96 15.90 13.74
C TYR A 95 -2.78 16.77 13.35
N THR A 96 -2.06 17.33 14.31
CA THR A 96 -0.86 18.15 14.07
C THR A 96 0.34 17.28 13.69
N THR A 97 1.21 17.81 12.83
CA THR A 97 2.49 17.18 12.47
C THR A 97 3.68 17.72 13.28
N GLU A 98 3.46 18.68 14.18
CA GLU A 98 4.54 19.37 14.91
C GLU A 98 5.28 18.46 15.90
N MET A 99 4.57 17.50 16.50
CA MET A 99 5.13 16.57 17.50
C MET A 99 5.65 15.27 16.87
N LEU A 100 5.61 15.15 15.53
CA LEU A 100 6.06 13.96 14.83
C LEU A 100 7.57 14.04 14.57
N SER A 101 8.27 12.94 14.83
CA SER A 101 9.67 12.76 14.45
C SER A 101 9.85 12.82 12.93
N SER A 102 11.09 13.01 12.48
CA SER A 102 11.43 12.97 11.05
C SER A 102 11.06 11.62 10.40
N ALA A 103 11.26 10.50 11.10
CA ALA A 103 10.87 9.18 10.61
C ALA A 103 9.35 9.02 10.52
N SER A 104 8.60 9.47 11.54
CA SER A 104 7.13 9.48 11.51
C SER A 104 6.58 10.37 10.40
N LEU A 105 7.22 11.52 10.13
CA LEU A 105 6.85 12.39 9.01
C LEU A 105 7.10 11.73 7.66
N ASN A 106 8.22 11.01 7.50
CA ASN A 106 8.49 10.26 6.27
C ASN A 106 7.44 9.17 6.06
N PHE A 107 7.12 8.42 7.12
CA PHE A 107 6.07 7.41 7.09
C PHE A 107 4.69 8.02 6.78
N LEU A 108 4.36 9.18 7.34
CA LEU A 108 3.14 9.92 7.02
C LEU A 108 3.03 10.25 5.52
N GLN A 109 4.14 10.65 4.89
CA GLN A 109 4.15 10.90 3.43
C GLN A 109 3.94 9.61 2.63
N HIS A 110 4.44 8.49 3.13
CA HIS A 110 4.19 7.19 2.53
C HIS A 110 2.70 6.81 2.63
N LEU A 111 2.11 6.92 3.83
CA LEU A 111 0.67 6.69 4.06
C LEU A 111 -0.21 7.59 3.19
N ARG A 112 0.22 8.84 2.95
CA ARG A 112 -0.43 9.76 2.01
C ARG A 112 -0.35 9.26 0.57
N GLY A 113 0.79 8.75 0.13
CA GLY A 113 0.98 8.18 -1.21
C GLY A 113 0.08 6.98 -1.49
N ILE A 114 -0.16 6.15 -0.47
CA ILE A 114 -1.10 5.03 -0.56
C ILE A 114 -2.54 5.38 -0.21
N GLY A 115 -2.81 6.63 0.17
CA GLY A 115 -4.16 7.16 0.40
C GLY A 115 -4.78 6.78 1.74
N LEU A 116 -4.00 6.27 2.69
CA LEU A 116 -4.45 6.08 4.08
C LEU A 116 -4.59 7.42 4.80
N VAL A 117 -3.73 8.39 4.47
CA VAL A 117 -3.76 9.73 5.06
C VAL A 117 -4.07 10.77 4.00
N TYR A 118 -4.91 11.74 4.36
CA TYR A 118 -5.09 12.95 3.59
C TYR A 118 -4.24 14.08 4.17
N GLN A 119 -3.44 14.69 3.29
CA GLN A 119 -2.69 15.91 3.60
C GLN A 119 -2.72 16.83 2.37
N ARG A 120 -3.21 18.06 2.55
CA ARG A 120 -3.33 19.01 1.43
C ARG A 120 -1.98 19.37 0.80
N LYS A 121 -0.97 19.62 1.64
CA LYS A 121 0.41 19.92 1.25
C LYS A 121 1.38 19.13 2.12
N ARG A 122 2.56 18.80 1.62
CA ARG A 122 3.61 18.07 2.37
C ARG A 122 3.99 18.75 3.69
N LYS A 123 3.94 20.09 3.73
CA LYS A 123 4.25 20.92 4.90
C LYS A 123 3.01 21.64 5.47
N ALA A 124 1.82 21.02 5.39
CA ALA A 124 0.58 21.67 5.82
C ALA A 124 0.47 21.88 7.34
N GLY A 125 1.31 21.22 8.14
CA GLY A 125 1.25 21.28 9.62
C GLY A 125 0.21 20.36 10.24
N TRP A 126 -0.70 19.80 9.44
CA TRP A 126 -1.76 18.90 9.89
C TRP A 126 -2.09 17.83 8.84
N PHE A 127 -2.77 16.78 9.26
CA PHE A 127 -3.28 15.69 8.41
C PHE A 127 -4.59 15.11 8.98
N CYS A 128 -5.33 14.38 8.15
CA CYS A 128 -6.52 13.61 8.56
C CYS A 128 -6.36 12.15 8.11
N PHE A 129 -6.88 11.21 8.90
CA PHE A 129 -7.03 9.84 8.43
C PHE A 129 -8.17 9.75 7.41
N THR A 130 -8.04 8.84 6.46
CA THR A 130 -9.09 8.57 5.47
C THR A 130 -9.93 7.38 5.92
N ALA A 131 -11.09 7.17 5.28
CA ALA A 131 -11.88 5.95 5.51
C ALA A 131 -11.08 4.64 5.30
N LEU A 132 -9.99 4.67 4.51
CA LEU A 132 -9.12 3.50 4.33
C LEU A 132 -8.35 3.14 5.60
N THR A 133 -8.07 4.09 6.50
CA THR A 133 -7.40 3.81 7.78
C THR A 133 -8.26 2.92 8.68
N ALA A 134 -9.59 2.93 8.54
CA ALA A 134 -10.47 2.04 9.30
C ALA A 134 -10.19 0.55 9.05
N ILE A 135 -9.54 0.21 7.93
CA ILE A 135 -9.08 -1.15 7.63
C ILE A 135 -7.98 -1.61 8.61
N LEU A 136 -7.22 -0.66 9.17
CA LEU A 136 -6.17 -0.94 10.16
C LEU A 136 -6.74 -1.15 11.56
N SER A 137 -7.79 -0.41 11.92
CA SER A 137 -8.43 -0.52 13.23
C SER A 137 -9.39 -1.70 13.32
N ASN A 138 -10.10 -1.97 12.23
CA ASN A 138 -11.13 -2.99 12.20
C ASN A 138 -10.57 -4.24 11.51
N PHE A 139 -9.91 -5.09 12.29
CA PHE A 139 -9.48 -6.44 11.85
C PHE A 139 -10.65 -7.32 11.35
N THR A 140 -11.90 -6.82 11.41
CA THR A 140 -13.14 -7.55 11.11
C THR A 140 -14.20 -6.77 10.33
N MET A 141 -14.02 -5.48 10.00
CA MET A 141 -14.97 -4.82 9.09
C MET A 141 -14.59 -5.23 7.67
N SER A 142 -15.19 -6.35 7.27
CA SER A 142 -15.48 -6.65 5.88
C SER A 142 -16.02 -5.37 5.25
N LEU A 143 -15.17 -4.61 4.55
CA LEU A 143 -15.62 -3.89 3.38
C LEU A 143 -16.11 -5.00 2.46
N SER A 144 -17.39 -5.33 2.62
CA SER A 144 -18.11 -6.41 1.97
C SER A 144 -18.29 -6.07 0.50
N HIS A 145 -17.18 -5.96 -0.22
CA HIS A 145 -17.13 -6.58 -1.52
C HIS A 145 -16.68 -8.01 -1.24
N LYS A 146 -17.65 -8.92 -1.10
CA LYS A 146 -17.38 -10.31 -1.48
C LYS A 146 -16.68 -10.23 -2.84
N PRO A 147 -15.42 -10.66 -2.98
CA PRO A 147 -14.80 -10.73 -4.28
C PRO A 147 -15.71 -11.60 -5.17
N LYS A 148 -16.40 -10.97 -6.12
CA LYS A 148 -17.02 -11.71 -7.23
C LYS A 148 -15.88 -12.51 -7.85
N GLY A 149 -16.05 -13.81 -8.00
CA GLY A 149 -14.98 -14.64 -8.51
C GLY A 149 -14.42 -14.06 -9.81
N PHE A 150 -13.09 -14.00 -9.93
CA PHE A 150 -12.43 -13.45 -11.10
C PHE A 150 -11.37 -14.42 -11.61
N LEU A 151 -11.21 -14.40 -12.94
CA LEU A 151 -10.23 -15.16 -13.69
C LEU A 151 -9.26 -14.18 -14.34
N ILE A 152 -7.97 -14.36 -14.09
CA ILE A 152 -6.90 -13.69 -14.82
C ILE A 152 -6.26 -14.72 -15.75
N VAL A 153 -6.21 -14.38 -17.03
CA VAL A 153 -5.56 -15.19 -18.07
C VAL A 153 -4.39 -14.39 -18.61
N GLU A 154 -3.18 -14.95 -18.47
CA GLU A 154 -1.99 -14.41 -19.11
C GLU A 154 -1.90 -14.86 -20.59
N THR A 155 -1.13 -14.14 -21.39
CA THR A 155 -0.86 -14.47 -22.81
C THR A 155 -0.08 -15.78 -23.00
N ASN A 156 0.53 -16.32 -21.94
CA ASN A 156 1.22 -17.61 -21.92
C ASN A 156 0.31 -18.78 -21.46
N PHE A 157 -1.00 -18.59 -21.47
CA PHE A 157 -2.02 -19.58 -21.08
C PHE A 157 -2.04 -19.94 -19.57
N ARG A 158 -1.34 -19.19 -18.71
CA ARG A 158 -1.51 -19.34 -17.26
C ARG A 158 -2.84 -18.75 -16.81
N LEU A 159 -3.56 -19.51 -16.00
CA LEU A 159 -4.85 -19.14 -15.44
C LEU A 159 -4.74 -18.99 -13.93
N TYR A 160 -5.12 -17.83 -13.42
CA TYR A 160 -5.27 -17.57 -12.00
C TYR A 160 -6.74 -17.36 -11.69
N ALA A 161 -7.29 -18.19 -10.80
CA ALA A 161 -8.68 -18.14 -10.40
C ALA A 161 -8.77 -17.76 -8.93
N PHE A 162 -9.63 -16.79 -8.64
CA PHE A 162 -10.13 -16.56 -7.29
C PHE A 162 -11.63 -16.90 -7.30
N THR A 163 -11.99 -17.97 -6.61
CA THR A 163 -13.39 -18.37 -6.43
C THR A 163 -13.92 -17.73 -5.15
N GLY A 164 -14.91 -16.85 -5.27
CA GLY A 164 -15.60 -16.30 -4.08
C GLY A 164 -16.53 -17.34 -3.47
N GLU A 165 -16.53 -17.44 -2.14
CA GLU A 165 -17.54 -18.18 -1.35
C GLU A 165 -18.79 -17.34 -1.06
#